data_AF-A0A957ISG3-F1
#
_entry.id   AF-A0A957ISG3-F1
#
_cell.length_a   1.000
_cell.length_b   1.000
_cell.length_c   1.000
_cell.angle_alpha   90.00
_cell.angle_beta   90.00
_cell.angle_gamma   90.00
#
_symmetry.space_group_name_H-M   'P 1'
#
loop_
_entity.id
_entity.type
_entity.pdbx_description
1 polymer ?
#
loop_
_entity_poly.entity_id
_entity_poly.type
_entity_poly.pdbx_seq_one_letter_code
_entity_poly.pdbx_strand_id
1 'polypeptide(L)'
;MYAIEFQTHIEDGIIEIPVEQRAALLSLPASTPIRVIILAPEQTEAPKETISKDLVQDAQDKGYDSFIDYLLDHPVRIPNITYLTREEANAR
;
A
#
# COMPACT_ATOMS: atom_id res chain seq x y z
N MET A 1 2.02 17.92 -27.15
CA MET A 1 2.28 17.09 -25.95
C MET A 1 1.71 15.72 -26.26
N TYR A 2 2.50 14.65 -26.17
CA TYR A 2 2.10 13.30 -26.57
C TYR A 2 1.98 12.42 -25.32
N ALA A 3 0.91 11.64 -25.22
CA ALA A 3 0.65 10.71 -24.11
C ALA A 3 0.53 9.29 -24.68
N ILE A 4 1.15 8.33 -24.00
CA ILE A 4 1.05 6.92 -24.32
C ILE A 4 0.21 6.28 -23.21
N GLU A 5 -0.94 5.73 -23.60
CA GLU A 5 -1.87 5.07 -22.68
C GLU A 5 -1.97 3.60 -23.06
N PHE A 6 -1.82 2.72 -22.08
CA PHE A 6 -2.00 1.28 -22.24
C PHE A 6 -2.42 0.67 -20.91
N GLN A 7 -3.08 -0.48 -20.99
CA GLN A 7 -3.43 -1.30 -19.82
C GLN A 7 -2.40 -2.42 -19.69
N THR A 8 -1.88 -2.60 -18.49
CA THR A 8 -0.96 -3.69 -18.17
C THR A 8 -1.13 -4.11 -16.71
N HIS A 9 -0.53 -5.23 -16.35
CA HIS A 9 -0.47 -5.71 -14.99
C HIS A 9 0.85 -5.26 -14.34
N ILE A 10 0.84 -5.16 -13.02
CA ILE A 10 2.04 -4.91 -12.22
C ILE A 10 2.39 -6.24 -11.56
N GLU A 11 3.52 -6.82 -11.94
CA GLU A 11 4.03 -8.08 -11.37
C GLU A 11 5.29 -7.75 -10.55
N ASP A 12 5.25 -8.00 -9.24
CA ASP A 12 6.35 -7.70 -8.30
C ASP A 12 6.88 -6.24 -8.36
N GLY A 13 5.97 -5.29 -8.65
CA GLY A 13 6.32 -3.87 -8.79
C GLY A 13 6.92 -3.49 -10.15
N ILE A 14 7.00 -4.43 -11.09
CA ILE A 14 7.46 -4.22 -12.45
C ILE A 14 6.25 -3.96 -13.35
N ILE A 15 6.28 -2.85 -14.08
CA ILE A 15 5.27 -2.50 -15.08
C ILE A 15 5.78 -2.93 -16.45
N GLU A 16 5.17 -3.95 -17.03
CA GLU A 16 5.54 -4.40 -18.37
C GLU A 16 4.90 -3.53 -19.45
N ILE A 17 5.74 -2.90 -20.26
CA ILE A 17 5.28 -2.09 -21.40
C ILE A 17 4.99 -3.03 -22.58
N PRO A 18 3.76 -3.03 -23.13
CA PRO A 18 3.43 -3.88 -24.27
C PRO A 18 4.25 -3.49 -25.51
N VAL A 19 4.52 -4.49 -26.34
CA VAL A 19 5.50 -4.40 -27.44
C VAL A 19 5.19 -3.25 -28.40
N GLU A 20 3.91 -2.99 -28.64
CA GLU A 20 3.42 -1.94 -29.54
C GLU A 20 3.87 -0.54 -29.09
N GLN A 21 3.92 -0.29 -27.78
CA GLN A 21 4.28 1.00 -27.20
C GLN A 21 5.79 1.15 -26.96
N ARG A 22 6.56 0.06 -26.98
CA ARG A 22 8.03 0.09 -26.78
C ARG A 22 8.73 0.93 -27.85
N ALA A 23 8.33 0.79 -29.11
CA ALA A 23 8.95 1.54 -30.21
C ALA A 23 8.79 3.06 -30.03
N ALA A 24 7.59 3.50 -29.61
CA ALA A 24 7.32 4.91 -29.34
C ALA A 24 8.20 5.45 -28.20
N LEU A 25 8.38 4.69 -27.12
CA LEU A 25 9.23 5.09 -26.00
C LEU A 25 10.72 5.04 -26.32
N LEU A 26 11.18 4.04 -27.08
CA LEU A 26 12.59 3.92 -27.50
C LEU A 26 12.99 4.99 -28.51
N SER A 27 12.04 5.55 -29.26
CA SER A 27 12.29 6.66 -30.17
C SER A 27 12.55 7.99 -29.44
N LEU A 28 12.31 8.06 -28.12
CA LEU A 28 12.56 9.26 -27.34
C LEU A 28 14.06 9.41 -27.03
N PRO A 29 14.61 10.64 -27.09
CA PRO A 29 15.97 10.90 -26.65
C PRO A 29 16.16 10.50 -25.18
N ALA A 30 17.29 9.88 -24.85
CA ALA A 30 17.57 9.34 -23.52
C ALA A 30 17.47 10.36 -22.36
N SER A 31 17.57 11.66 -22.65
CA SER A 31 17.49 12.73 -21.64
C SER A 31 16.12 13.42 -21.59
N THR A 32 15.10 12.86 -22.25
CA THR A 32 13.76 13.45 -22.28
C THR A 32 13.04 13.15 -20.96
N PRO A 33 12.64 14.17 -20.17
CA PRO A 33 11.88 13.93 -18.96
C PRO A 33 10.49 13.40 -19.33
N ILE A 34 10.12 12.26 -18.75
CA ILE A 34 8.81 11.64 -18.94
C ILE A 34 8.01 11.67 -17.65
N ARG A 35 6.71 11.93 -17.77
CA ARG A 35 5.75 11.84 -16.67
C ARG A 35 4.96 10.54 -16.84
N VAL A 36 4.97 9.69 -15.82
CA VAL A 36 4.21 8.44 -15.78
C VAL A 36 3.02 8.63 -14.86
N ILE A 37 1.83 8.24 -15.32
CA ILE A 37 0.58 8.25 -14.54
C ILE A 37 0.07 6.82 -14.49
N ILE A 38 -0.09 6.28 -13.29
CA ILE A 38 -0.62 4.93 -13.07
C ILE A 38 -2.04 5.07 -12.54
N LEU A 39 -3.00 4.52 -13.28
CA LEU A 39 -4.40 4.46 -12.87
C LEU A 39 -4.71 3.01 -12.50
N ALA A 40 -4.98 2.76 -11.23
CA ALA A 40 -5.44 1.47 -10.75
C ALA A 40 -6.90 1.60 -10.26
N PRO A 41 -7.73 0.56 -10.44
CA PRO A 41 -9.05 0.55 -9.83
C PRO A 41 -8.90 0.67 -8.30
N GLU A 42 -9.84 1.36 -7.67
CA GLU A 42 -9.92 1.43 -6.21
C GLU A 42 -10.06 0.00 -5.67
N GLN A 43 -9.04 -0.47 -4.94
CA GLN A 43 -9.12 -1.75 -4.24
C GLN A 43 -10.20 -1.62 -3.16
N THR A 44 -11.41 -2.08 -3.48
CA THR A 44 -12.55 -2.09 -2.54
C THR A 44 -12.36 -3.11 -1.42
N GLU A 45 -11.33 -3.96 -1.56
CA GLU A 45 -10.85 -4.84 -0.53
C GLU A 45 -9.64 -4.18 0.15
N ALA A 46 -9.92 -3.35 1.17
CA ALA A 46 -8.96 -3.20 2.25
C ALA A 46 -8.50 -4.60 2.66
N PRO A 47 -7.21 -4.83 3.00
CA PRO A 47 -6.81 -6.09 3.59
C PRO A 47 -7.73 -6.32 4.79
N LYS A 48 -8.64 -7.30 4.68
CA LYS A 48 -9.42 -7.78 5.82
C LYS A 48 -8.48 -8.61 6.68
N GLU A 49 -7.48 -7.95 7.22
CA GLU A 49 -6.85 -8.40 8.44
C GLU A 49 -7.78 -8.00 9.58
N THR A 50 -8.91 -8.73 9.68
CA THR A 50 -9.62 -8.89 10.94
C THR A 50 -8.72 -9.75 11.82
N ILE A 51 -7.55 -9.22 12.20
CA ILE A 51 -6.80 -9.81 13.29
C ILE A 51 -7.46 -9.28 14.55
N SER A 52 -8.61 -9.85 14.90
CA SER A 52 -9.04 -9.92 16.29
C SER A 52 -8.12 -10.89 17.05
N LYS A 53 -6.79 -10.79 16.87
CA LYS A 53 -5.87 -11.38 17.82
C LYS A 53 -5.99 -10.51 19.04
N ASP A 54 -6.45 -11.11 20.12
CA ASP A 54 -6.30 -10.51 21.42
C ASP A 54 -4.80 -10.36 21.70
N LEU A 55 -4.28 -9.15 21.45
CA LEU A 55 -2.86 -8.84 21.64
C LEU A 55 -2.45 -8.97 23.11
N VAL A 56 -3.43 -8.85 24.03
CA VAL A 56 -3.19 -9.04 25.46
C VAL A 56 -2.96 -10.52 25.75
N GLN A 57 -3.74 -11.41 25.13
CA GLN A 57 -3.53 -12.86 25.23
C GLN A 57 -2.19 -13.27 24.59
N ASP A 58 -1.87 -12.74 23.41
CA ASP A 58 -0.61 -13.04 22.70
C ASP A 58 0.63 -12.62 23.53
N ALA A 59 0.53 -11.51 24.28
CA ALA A 59 1.57 -11.05 25.20
C ALA A 59 1.74 -12.01 26.40
N GLN A 60 0.63 -12.48 26.99
CA GLN A 60 0.65 -13.45 28.09
C GLN A 60 1.22 -14.81 27.64
N ASP A 61 0.80 -15.31 26.47
CA ASP A 61 1.24 -16.60 25.93
C ASP A 61 2.76 -16.60 25.63
N LYS A 62 3.31 -15.44 25.28
CA LYS A 62 4.74 -15.24 25.04
C LYS A 62 5.54 -14.90 26.31
N GLY A 63 4.87 -14.79 27.46
CA GLY A 63 5.51 -14.59 28.76
C GLY A 63 5.99 -13.17 29.02
N TYR A 64 5.39 -12.15 28.39
CA TYR A 64 5.68 -10.77 28.70
C TYR A 64 4.97 -10.34 29.99
N ASP A 65 5.70 -9.73 30.91
CA ASP A 65 5.14 -9.17 32.16
C ASP A 65 4.25 -7.95 31.91
N SER A 66 4.53 -7.21 30.84
CA SER A 66 3.79 -6.00 30.45
C SER A 66 3.42 -6.03 28.97
N PHE A 67 2.18 -5.63 28.69
CA PHE A 67 1.71 -5.42 27.32
C PHE A 67 2.53 -4.34 26.58
N ILE A 68 3.07 -3.36 27.30
CA ILE A 68 3.92 -2.32 26.70
C ILE A 68 5.24 -2.91 26.20
N ASP A 69 5.86 -3.82 26.96
CA ASP A 69 7.11 -4.46 26.56
C ASP A 69 6.91 -5.34 25.33
N TYR A 70 5.78 -6.05 25.27
CA TYR A 70 5.36 -6.79 24.09
C TYR A 70 5.24 -5.90 22.84
N LEU A 71 4.67 -4.70 22.97
CA LEU A 71 4.52 -3.76 21.84
C LEU A 71 5.85 -3.12 21.39
N LEU A 72 6.83 -3.01 22.29
CA LEU A 72 8.16 -2.53 21.94
C LEU A 72 8.90 -3.53 21.04
N ASP A 73 8.79 -4.82 21.34
CA ASP A 73 9.40 -5.90 20.54
C ASP A 73 8.56 -6.28 19.31
N HIS A 74 7.25 -6.05 19.37
CA HIS A 74 6.28 -6.36 18.30
C HIS A 74 5.46 -5.12 17.92
N PRO A 75 6.04 -4.14 17.21
CA PRO A 75 5.35 -2.91 16.87
C PRO A 75 4.17 -3.17 15.94
N VAL A 76 2.99 -2.69 16.34
CA VAL A 76 1.76 -2.78 15.55
C VAL A 76 1.87 -1.86 14.34
N ARG A 77 1.78 -2.43 13.14
CA ARG A 77 1.69 -1.68 11.90
C ARG A 77 0.23 -1.52 11.54
N ILE A 78 -0.27 -0.28 11.60
CA ILE A 78 -1.64 0.04 11.19
C ILE A 78 -1.58 0.50 9.73
N PRO A 79 -2.01 -0.31 8.75
CA PRO A 79 -2.13 0.17 7.39
C PRO A 79 -3.28 1.19 7.30
N ASN A 80 -3.11 2.22 6.47
CA ASN A 80 -4.15 3.21 6.15
C ASN A 80 -4.75 3.91 7.37
N ILE A 81 -3.91 4.60 8.15
CA ILE A 81 -4.36 5.42 9.29
C ILE A 81 -5.30 6.52 8.78
N THR A 82 -6.60 6.36 9.02
CA THR A 82 -7.57 7.44 8.86
C THR A 82 -7.57 8.28 10.13
N TYR A 83 -7.09 9.52 10.02
CA TYR A 83 -7.16 10.48 11.11
C TYR A 83 -8.60 10.92 11.29
N LEU A 84 -9.26 10.39 12.33
CA LEU A 84 -10.58 10.84 12.72
C LEU A 84 -10.45 12.15 13.51
N THR A 85 -11.35 13.09 13.22
CA THR A 85 -11.52 14.26 14.06
C THR A 85 -12.18 13.87 15.39
N ARG A 86 -12.00 14.72 16.41
CA ARG A 86 -12.57 14.47 17.75
C ARG A 86 -14.10 14.32 17.73
N GLU A 87 -14.77 14.98 16.80
CA GLU A 87 -16.22 14.89 16.61
C GLU A 87 -16.62 13.53 16.01
N GLU A 88 -15.88 13.04 15.02
CA GLU A 88 -16.11 11.72 14.39
C GLU A 88 -15.79 10.55 15.34
N ALA A 89 -14.79 10.70 16.19
CA ALA A 89 -14.42 9.68 17.17
C ALA A 89 -15.50 9.49 18.26
N ASN A 90 -16.20 10.55 18.67
CA ASN A 90 -17.25 10.50 19.68
C ASN A 90 -18.63 10.09 19.13
N ALA A 91 -18.80 10.06 17.79
CA ALA A 91 -20.06 9.71 17.14
C ALA A 91 -20.26 8.19 16.92
N ARG A 92 -19.27 7.37 17.27
CA ARG A 92 -19.32 5.90 17.27
C ARG A 92 -19.57 5.34 18.65
#